data_AF-A0AA50REV3-F1
#
_entry.id   AF-A0AA50REV3-F1
#
_cell.length_a   1.000
_cell.length_b   1.000
_cell.length_c   1.000
_cell.angle_alpha   90.00
_cell.angle_beta   90.00
_cell.angle_gamma   90.00
#
_symmetry.space_group_name_H-M   'P 1'
#
loop_
_entity.id
_entity.type
_entity.pdbx_description
1 polymer ?
#
loop_
_entity_poly.entity_id
_entity_poly.type
_entity_poly.pdbx_seq_one_letter_code
_entity_poly.pdbx_strand_id
1 'polypeptide(L)'
;DADAAKIREERLKAYAAKKSKKPALIAKSSIILDVKPWDDETDMAEMEKQVRTIEMEGLLWGASKLVPVGYGIMKLQIMCVIEDDKVSVDLLTEKIQEFEDFVQSVDIAAFNK
;
A
#
# COMPACT_ATOMS: atom_id res chain seq x y z
N ASP A 1 -35.65 -7.92 24.40
CA ASP A 1 -34.31 -7.31 24.57
C ASP A 1 -33.32 -7.42 23.40
N ALA A 2 -33.59 -8.14 22.30
CA ALA A 2 -32.66 -8.21 21.16
C ALA A 2 -32.72 -6.98 20.22
N ASP A 3 -33.89 -6.37 20.06
CA ASP A 3 -34.08 -5.23 19.15
C ASP A 3 -33.47 -3.93 19.68
N ALA A 4 -33.49 -3.72 21.01
CA ALA A 4 -32.86 -2.57 21.63
C ALA A 4 -31.33 -2.57 21.49
N ALA A 5 -30.71 -3.76 21.46
CA ALA A 5 -29.28 -3.91 21.25
C ALA A 5 -28.89 -3.58 19.80
N LYS A 6 -29.64 -4.08 18.80
CA LYS A 6 -29.40 -3.78 17.37
C LYS A 6 -29.53 -2.29 17.07
N ILE A 7 -30.58 -1.63 17.57
CA ILE A 7 -30.80 -0.19 17.37
C ILE A 7 -29.67 0.64 17.99
N ARG A 8 -29.12 0.20 19.13
CA ARG A 8 -28.01 0.88 19.79
C ARG A 8 -26.71 0.72 19.00
N GLU A 9 -26.46 -0.47 18.46
CA GLU A 9 -25.29 -0.75 17.62
C GLU A 9 -25.33 0.01 16.28
N GLU A 10 -26.48 0.05 15.62
CA GLU A 10 -26.69 0.83 14.39
C GLU A 10 -26.50 2.33 14.63
N ARG A 11 -27.00 2.84 15.76
CA ARG A 11 -26.77 4.24 16.15
C ARG A 11 -25.30 4.52 16.44
N LEU A 12 -24.58 3.59 17.08
CA LEU A 12 -23.13 3.73 17.32
C LEU A 12 -22.33 3.73 16.02
N LYS A 13 -22.66 2.84 15.07
CA LYS A 13 -22.07 2.80 13.73
C LYS A 13 -22.36 4.09 12.95
N ALA A 14 -23.60 4.57 13.00
CA ALA A 14 -23.98 5.84 12.37
C ALA A 14 -23.30 7.06 13.03
N TYR A 15 -23.05 7.02 14.35
CA TYR A 15 -22.32 8.07 15.05
C TYR A 15 -20.83 8.06 14.73
N ALA A 16 -20.22 6.88 14.66
CA ALA A 16 -18.84 6.69 14.23
C ALA A 16 -18.64 7.18 12.78
N ALA A 17 -19.54 6.79 11.88
CA ALA A 17 -19.54 7.24 10.48
C ALA A 17 -19.73 8.76 10.37
N LYS A 18 -20.57 9.39 11.22
CA LYS A 18 -20.74 10.85 11.24
C LYS A 18 -19.52 11.58 11.83
N LYS A 19 -18.83 10.99 12.79
CA LYS A 19 -17.58 11.56 13.35
C LYS A 19 -16.42 11.47 12.36
N SER A 20 -16.38 10.39 11.57
CA SER A 20 -15.46 10.19 10.45
C SER A 20 -15.68 11.16 9.28
N LYS A 21 -16.90 11.73 9.12
CA LYS A 21 -17.23 12.69 8.06
C LYS A 21 -16.76 14.13 8.30
N LYS A 22 -16.25 14.47 9.48
CA LYS A 22 -15.53 15.74 9.63
C LYS A 22 -14.22 15.59 8.86
N PRO A 23 -13.84 16.51 7.95
CA PRO A 23 -12.54 16.44 7.29
C PRO A 23 -11.48 16.57 8.37
N ALA A 24 -10.97 15.43 8.83
CA ALA A 24 -9.72 15.38 9.54
C ALA A 24 -8.66 15.90 8.57
N LEU A 25 -7.69 16.66 9.08
CA LEU A 25 -6.44 16.87 8.36
C LEU A 25 -5.77 15.50 8.26
N ILE A 26 -6.08 14.76 7.20
CA ILE A 26 -5.49 13.46 6.92
C ILE A 26 -4.10 13.76 6.37
N ALA A 27 -3.08 13.57 7.20
CA ALA A 27 -1.70 13.63 6.75
C ALA A 27 -1.49 12.51 5.72
N LYS A 28 -0.87 12.86 4.59
CA LYS A 28 -0.59 11.92 3.51
C LYS A 28 0.88 11.99 3.16
N SER A 29 1.50 10.83 3.06
CA SER A 29 2.85 10.71 2.55
C SER A 29 2.83 10.12 1.14
N SER A 30 3.64 10.67 0.24
CA SER A 30 3.93 10.09 -1.08
C SER A 30 5.28 9.40 -1.04
N ILE A 31 5.30 8.12 -1.39
CA ILE A 31 6.45 7.24 -1.24
C ILE A 31 6.77 6.64 -2.60
N ILE A 32 8.06 6.51 -2.90
CA ILE A 32 8.54 5.75 -4.04
C ILE A 32 9.25 4.51 -3.49
N LEU A 33 8.73 3.34 -3.86
CA LEU A 33 9.27 2.05 -3.47
C LEU A 33 10.01 1.43 -4.65
N ASP A 34 11.21 0.93 -4.38
CA ASP A 34 11.98 0.12 -5.31
C ASP A 34 11.82 -1.35 -4.93
N VAL A 35 11.10 -2.11 -5.73
CA VAL A 35 10.90 -3.56 -5.58
C VAL A 35 11.89 -4.28 -6.48
N LYS A 36 12.80 -5.05 -5.89
CA LYS A 36 13.88 -5.75 -6.62
C LYS A 36 13.52 -7.22 -6.84
N PRO A 37 13.64 -7.72 -8.07
CA PRO A 37 13.47 -9.14 -8.34
C PRO A 37 14.69 -9.95 -7.91
N TRP A 38 14.59 -11.27 -8.01
CA TRP A 38 15.71 -12.19 -7.80
C TRP A 38 16.75 -12.13 -8.92
N ASP A 39 16.29 -12.05 -10.17
CA ASP A 39 17.12 -12.13 -11.38
C ASP A 39 16.48 -11.40 -12.58
N ASP A 40 17.09 -11.54 -13.76
CA ASP A 40 16.67 -10.95 -15.04
C ASP A 40 15.60 -11.78 -15.79
N GLU A 41 15.22 -12.96 -15.29
CA GLU A 41 14.16 -13.80 -15.87
C GLU A 41 12.79 -13.56 -15.22
N THR A 42 12.74 -12.88 -14.07
CA THR A 42 11.51 -12.56 -13.34
C THR A 42 10.54 -11.72 -14.17
N ASP A 43 9.27 -12.14 -14.27
CA ASP A 43 8.23 -11.37 -14.97
C ASP A 43 7.84 -10.12 -14.18
N MET A 44 8.40 -8.99 -14.62
CA MET A 44 8.20 -7.69 -13.98
C MET A 44 6.77 -7.17 -14.11
N ALA A 45 6.03 -7.56 -15.15
CA ALA A 45 4.64 -7.15 -15.32
C ALA A 45 3.72 -7.89 -14.36
N GLU A 46 3.93 -9.20 -14.17
CA GLU A 46 3.21 -9.98 -13.17
C GLU A 46 3.60 -9.54 -11.76
N MET A 47 4.87 -9.24 -11.48
CA MET A 47 5.30 -8.70 -10.19
C MET A 47 4.58 -7.38 -9.88
N GLU A 48 4.52 -6.43 -10.82
CA GLU A 48 3.78 -5.17 -10.61
C GLU A 48 2.30 -5.44 -10.32
N LYS A 49 1.67 -6.34 -11.07
CA LYS A 49 0.27 -6.71 -10.89
C LYS A 49 0.04 -7.28 -9.49
N GLN A 50 0.92 -8.16 -9.00
CA GLN A 50 0.86 -8.71 -7.65
C GLN A 50 1.00 -7.62 -6.58
N VAL A 51 1.97 -6.72 -6.71
CA VAL A 51 2.10 -5.56 -5.81
C VAL A 51 0.81 -4.72 -5.76
N ARG A 52 0.17 -4.48 -6.92
CA ARG A 52 -1.09 -3.72 -7.00
C ARG A 52 -2.31 -4.45 -6.44
N THR A 53 -2.23 -5.76 -6.18
CA THR A 53 -3.32 -6.49 -5.48
C THR A 53 -3.38 -6.16 -3.99
N ILE A 54 -2.33 -5.53 -3.43
CA ILE A 54 -2.36 -5.06 -2.04
C ILE A 54 -3.35 -3.91 -1.93
N GLU A 55 -4.49 -4.21 -1.30
CA GLU A 55 -5.52 -3.24 -0.96
C GLU A 55 -5.49 -2.94 0.55
N MET A 56 -5.38 -1.66 0.89
CA MET A 56 -5.43 -1.16 2.27
C MET A 56 -6.21 0.16 2.30
N GLU A 57 -7.00 0.39 3.35
CA GLU A 57 -7.70 1.66 3.50
C GLU A 57 -6.69 2.81 3.64
N GLY A 58 -6.76 3.79 2.74
CA GLY A 58 -5.84 4.92 2.71
C GLY A 58 -4.58 4.70 1.87
N LEU A 59 -4.42 3.54 1.21
CA LEU A 59 -3.37 3.30 0.22
C LEU A 59 -3.88 3.61 -1.18
N LEU A 60 -3.08 4.33 -1.96
CA LEU A 60 -3.37 4.65 -3.35
C LEU A 60 -2.12 4.44 -4.20
N TRP A 61 -2.18 3.48 -5.12
CA TRP A 61 -1.08 3.20 -6.05
C TRP A 61 -1.02 4.24 -7.16
N GLY A 62 0.19 4.73 -7.45
CA GLY A 62 0.48 5.70 -8.49
C GLY A 62 1.13 5.08 -9.72
N ALA A 63 1.89 5.92 -10.42
CA ALA A 63 2.67 5.51 -11.58
C ALA A 63 3.83 4.60 -11.17
N SER A 64 4.19 3.71 -12.08
CA SER A 64 5.33 2.80 -11.97
C SER A 64 6.24 2.93 -13.20
N LYS A 65 7.49 2.50 -13.07
CA LYS A 65 8.42 2.30 -14.18
C LYS A 65 9.44 1.24 -13.83
N LEU A 66 10.03 0.61 -14.84
CA LEU A 66 11.18 -0.26 -14.66
C LEU A 66 12.47 0.54 -14.75
N VAL A 67 13.39 0.32 -13.81
CA VAL A 67 14.67 1.02 -13.74
C VAL A 67 15.81 0.00 -13.78
N PRO A 68 16.80 0.12 -14.68
CA PRO A 68 17.95 -0.77 -14.70
C PRO A 68 18.77 -0.71 -13.42
N VAL A 69 19.19 -1.88 -12.92
CA VAL A 69 20.11 -1.99 -11.78
C VAL A 69 21.49 -2.46 -12.24
N GLY A 70 21.55 -3.27 -13.30
CA GLY A 70 22.77 -3.80 -13.91
C GLY A 70 22.59 -5.24 -14.36
N TYR A 71 23.46 -5.73 -15.26
CA TYR A 71 23.48 -7.14 -15.68
C TYR A 71 22.12 -7.69 -16.15
N GLY A 72 21.32 -6.89 -16.86
CA GLY A 72 19.99 -7.29 -17.32
C GLY A 72 18.87 -7.13 -16.29
N ILE A 73 19.20 -6.98 -15.01
CA ILE A 73 18.21 -6.87 -13.92
C ILE A 73 17.58 -5.48 -13.91
N MET A 74 16.24 -5.48 -13.85
CA MET A 74 15.41 -4.29 -13.72
C MET A 74 14.71 -4.31 -12.36
N LYS A 75 14.64 -3.18 -11.66
CA LYS A 75 13.77 -3.03 -10.48
C LYS A 75 12.46 -2.34 -10.87
N LEU A 76 11.38 -2.70 -10.19
CA LEU A 76 10.12 -1.97 -10.28
C LEU A 76 10.18 -0.78 -9.34
N GLN A 77 10.12 0.44 -9.90
CA GLN A 77 9.96 1.65 -9.12
C GLN A 77 8.49 2.08 -9.17
N ILE A 78 7.79 2.00 -8.04
CA ILE A 78 6.36 2.29 -7.95
C ILE A 78 6.08 3.37 -6.91
N MET A 79 5.26 4.34 -7.29
CA MET A 79 4.78 5.39 -6.38
C MET A 79 3.53 4.93 -5.65
N CYS A 80 3.40 5.28 -4.38
CA CYS A 80 2.13 5.21 -3.66
C CYS A 80 1.90 6.49 -2.85
N VAL A 81 0.64 6.73 -2.50
CA VAL A 81 0.22 7.74 -1.53
C VAL A 81 -0.49 7.00 -0.41
N ILE A 82 -0.10 7.28 0.83
CA ILE A 82 -0.68 6.66 2.01
C ILE A 82 -1.34 7.72 2.90
N GLU A 83 -2.37 7.33 3.64
CA GLU A 83 -2.86 8.06 4.80
C GLU A 83 -2.05 7.61 6.03
N ASP A 84 -1.27 8.52 6.61
CA ASP A 84 -0.26 8.19 7.63
C ASP A 84 -0.88 7.52 8.87
N ASP A 85 -2.12 7.88 9.22
CA ASP A 85 -2.86 7.34 10.36
C ASP A 85 -3.42 5.92 10.12
N LYS A 86 -3.37 5.40 8.89
CA LYS A 86 -4.01 4.13 8.50
C LYS A 86 -3.06 3.10 7.93
N VAL A 87 -2.03 3.54 7.22
CA VAL A 87 -1.11 2.65 6.51
C VAL A 87 0.29 2.88 7.05
N SER A 88 0.85 1.83 7.66
CA SER A 88 2.27 1.80 7.99
C SER A 88 3.08 1.44 6.74
N VAL A 89 4.15 2.18 6.49
CA VAL A 89 5.09 1.88 5.40
C VAL A 89 5.78 0.55 5.63
N ASP A 90 6.16 0.26 6.88
CA ASP A 90 6.82 -1.00 7.22
C ASP A 90 5.90 -2.19 6.89
N LEU A 91 4.63 -2.12 7.28
CA LEU A 91 3.62 -3.15 6.96
C LEU A 91 3.41 -3.27 5.44
N LEU A 92 3.38 -2.15 4.72
CA LEU A 92 3.27 -2.17 3.26
C LEU A 92 4.48 -2.85 2.63
N THR A 93 5.69 -2.58 3.11
CA THR A 93 6.91 -3.22 2.61
C THR A 93 6.95 -4.72 2.92
N GLU A 94 6.53 -5.12 4.13
CA GLU A 94 6.43 -6.54 4.52
C GLU A 94 5.46 -7.28 3.60
N LYS A 95 4.27 -6.74 3.35
CA LYS A 95 3.30 -7.35 2.43
C LYS A 95 3.80 -7.51 1.00
N ILE A 96 4.64 -6.59 0.53
CA ILE A 96 5.25 -6.72 -0.80
C ILE A 96 6.30 -7.83 -0.79
N GLN A 97 7.05 -7.98 0.30
CA GLN A 97 8.07 -9.02 0.45
C GLN A 97 7.47 -10.43 0.60
N GLU A 98 6.19 -10.56 0.97
CA GLU A 98 5.48 -11.85 0.98
C GLU A 98 5.32 -12.48 -0.43
N PHE A 99 5.51 -11.70 -1.51
CA PHE A 99 5.57 -12.22 -2.88
C PHE A 99 6.95 -12.84 -3.19
N GLU A 100 7.37 -13.82 -2.38
CA GLU A 100 8.72 -14.41 -2.37
C GLU A 100 9.16 -14.97 -3.74
N ASP A 101 8.21 -15.42 -4.57
CA ASP A 101 8.49 -15.91 -5.93
C ASP A 101 8.99 -14.81 -6.89
N PHE A 102 8.67 -13.55 -6.59
CA PHE A 102 9.01 -12.41 -7.44
C PHE A 102 9.98 -11.43 -6.77
N VAL A 103 9.83 -11.20 -5.47
CA VAL A 103 10.47 -10.09 -4.74
C VAL A 103 11.62 -10.61 -3.88
N GLN A 104 12.83 -10.13 -4.16
CA GLN A 104 14.00 -10.34 -3.31
C GLN A 104 14.03 -9.36 -2.14
N SER A 105 13.74 -8.08 -2.42
CA SER A 105 13.79 -7.01 -1.43
C SER A 105 12.99 -5.78 -1.86
N VAL A 106 12.68 -4.92 -0.89
CA VAL A 106 12.00 -3.64 -1.11
C VAL A 106 12.78 -2.54 -0.40
N ASP A 107 13.08 -1.46 -1.13
CA ASP A 107 13.75 -0.27 -0.59
C ASP A 107 12.88 0.98 -0.76
N ILE A 108 13.00 1.94 0.16
CA ILE A 108 12.39 3.26 0.03
C ILE A 108 13.33 4.16 -0.78
N ALA A 109 12.95 4.45 -2.02
CA ALA A 109 13.72 5.32 -2.90
C ALA A 109 13.50 6.81 -2.58
N ALA A 110 12.29 7.19 -2.19
CA ALA A 110 11.96 8.54 -1.76
C ALA A 110 10.74 8.55 -0.83
N PHE A 111 10.71 9.54 0.07
CA PHE A 111 9.61 9.76 1.00
C PHE A 111 9.31 11.26 1.07
N ASN A 112 8.10 11.66 0.72
CA ASN A 112 7.62 13.04 0.75
C ASN A 112 6.39 13.15 1.65
N LYS A 113 6.35 14.16 2.53
CA LYS A 113 5.24 14.49 3.44
C LYS A 113 4.50 15.74 2.99
#